data_AF-A0A7S0QVQ4-F1
#
_entry.id   AF-A0A7S0QVQ4-F1
#
_cell.length_a   1.000
_cell.length_b   1.000
_cell.length_c   1.000
_cell.angle_alpha   90.00
_cell.angle_beta   90.00
_cell.angle_gamma   90.00
#
_symmetry.space_group_name_H-M   'P 1'
#
loop_
_entity.id
_entity.type
_entity.pdbx_description
1 polymer ?
#
loop_
_entity_poly.entity_id
_entity_poly.type
_entity_poly.pdbx_seq_one_letter_code
_entity_poly.pdbx_strand_id
1 'polypeptide(L)'
;FLDNQWGTLCDDSWGSTDADVVCRQLGFGRAEAALSEAHFGQGSSSQPIHLDDLQCYGDESNIAYCPHSGVGSHDCGHSEDAGVVCLPPAVGVRLVGGSSPLEGRVEVFLNNQWGTVCDDSWGSTDADVVCR
;
A
#
# COMPACT_ATOMS: atom_id res chain seq x y z
N PHE A 1 -1.94 12.04 4.38
CA PHE A 1 -2.77 13.26 4.39
C PHE A 1 -2.79 13.80 5.81
N LEU A 2 -2.05 14.87 6.06
CA LEU A 2 -1.91 15.51 7.38
C LEU A 2 -2.30 16.99 7.23
N ASP A 3 -2.88 17.58 8.27
CA ASP A 3 -3.32 18.98 8.30
C ASP A 3 -4.12 19.42 7.06
N ASN A 4 -5.02 18.54 6.61
CA ASN A 4 -5.89 18.74 5.47
C ASN A 4 -5.15 18.91 4.11
N GLN A 5 -3.93 18.37 3.98
CA GLN A 5 -3.14 18.45 2.75
C GLN A 5 -2.41 17.14 2.42
N TRP A 6 -2.30 16.83 1.13
CA TRP A 6 -1.43 15.76 0.62
C TRP A 6 0.02 16.23 0.56
N GLY A 7 0.94 15.36 0.97
CA GLY A 7 2.38 15.57 0.94
C GLY A 7 3.11 14.23 0.87
N THR A 8 4.42 14.30 0.71
CA THR A 8 5.30 13.14 0.54
C THR A 8 6.01 12.77 1.85
N LEU A 9 6.84 11.73 1.81
CA LEU A 9 7.68 11.28 2.93
C LEU A 9 9.13 11.32 2.45
N CYS A 10 10.06 11.74 3.31
CA CYS A 10 11.48 11.65 2.99
C CYS A 10 11.98 10.20 3.10
N ASP A 11 13.01 9.87 2.31
CA ASP A 11 13.66 8.57 2.30
C ASP A 11 14.83 8.42 3.29
N ASP A 12 15.15 9.47 4.04
CA ASP A 12 16.08 9.39 5.16
C ASP A 12 15.52 8.45 6.24
N SER A 13 16.36 7.47 6.61
CA SER A 13 16.00 6.32 7.45
C SER A 13 14.86 5.43 6.91
N TRP A 14 14.38 5.62 5.67
CA TRP A 14 13.28 4.83 5.10
C TRP A 14 13.66 3.37 4.88
N GLY A 15 13.04 2.49 5.68
CA GLY A 15 13.35 1.08 5.73
C GLY A 15 12.19 0.16 5.34
N SER A 16 12.50 -1.13 5.31
CA SER A 16 11.50 -2.18 5.04
C SER A 16 10.40 -2.24 6.10
N THR A 17 10.69 -1.84 7.34
CA THR A 17 9.69 -1.84 8.43
C THR A 17 8.67 -0.71 8.24
N ASP A 18 9.12 0.46 7.82
CA ASP A 18 8.24 1.59 7.51
C ASP A 18 7.38 1.30 6.28
N ALA A 19 8.00 0.73 5.25
CA ALA A 19 7.31 0.25 4.07
C ALA A 19 6.25 -0.83 4.39
N ASP A 20 6.56 -1.77 5.29
CA ASP A 20 5.62 -2.80 5.76
C ASP A 20 4.39 -2.18 6.43
N VAL A 21 4.58 -1.14 7.25
CA VAL A 21 3.47 -0.37 7.86
C VAL A 21 2.59 0.26 6.78
N VAL A 22 3.18 0.91 5.76
CA VAL A 22 2.42 1.51 4.66
C VAL A 22 1.62 0.46 3.88
N CYS A 23 2.25 -0.65 3.50
CA CYS A 23 1.56 -1.71 2.73
C CYS A 23 0.40 -2.31 3.52
N ARG A 24 0.60 -2.59 4.81
CA ARG A 24 -0.46 -3.10 5.68
C ARG A 24 -1.57 -2.08 5.90
N GLN A 25 -1.23 -0.80 6.09
CA GLN A 25 -2.21 0.29 6.24
C GLN A 25 -3.13 0.39 5.01
N LEU A 26 -2.62 0.10 3.82
CA LEU A 26 -3.38 0.09 2.56
C LEU A 26 -4.14 -1.23 2.32
N GLY A 27 -4.01 -2.22 3.21
CA GLY A 27 -4.67 -3.53 3.08
C GLY A 27 -3.96 -4.50 2.12
N PHE A 28 -2.71 -4.21 1.75
CA PHE A 28 -1.86 -5.11 0.97
C PHE A 28 -1.15 -6.13 1.86
N GLY A 29 -0.30 -6.95 1.25
CA GLY A 29 0.62 -7.82 1.99
C GLY A 29 1.75 -7.01 2.63
N ARG A 30 2.87 -7.67 2.85
CA ARG A 30 4.11 -7.00 3.25
C ARG A 30 4.72 -6.20 2.10
N ALA A 31 5.62 -5.28 2.40
CA ALA A 31 6.48 -4.64 1.43
C ALA A 31 7.42 -5.67 0.79
N GLU A 32 7.50 -5.60 -0.54
CA GLU A 32 8.52 -6.25 -1.35
C GLU A 32 9.80 -5.41 -1.37
N ALA A 33 9.66 -4.08 -1.45
CA ALA A 33 10.78 -3.14 -1.47
C ALA A 33 10.42 -1.79 -0.84
N ALA A 34 11.36 -1.24 -0.08
CA ALA A 34 11.44 0.18 0.27
C ALA A 34 12.41 0.83 -0.72
N LEU A 35 11.97 1.89 -1.40
CA LEU A 35 12.72 2.56 -2.46
C LEU A 35 12.95 4.02 -2.10
N SER A 36 14.13 4.52 -2.46
CA SER A 36 14.60 5.89 -2.22
C SER A 36 14.80 6.64 -3.54
N GLU A 37 15.32 7.86 -3.47
CA GLU A 37 15.72 8.74 -4.56
C GLU A 37 14.57 9.04 -5.54
N ALA A 38 13.36 9.22 -5.01
CA ALA A 38 12.17 9.47 -5.81
C ALA A 38 12.01 8.48 -6.98
N HIS A 39 12.24 7.18 -6.72
CA HIS A 39 12.25 6.12 -7.73
C HIS A 39 11.04 6.13 -8.68
N PHE A 40 9.86 6.47 -8.16
CA PHE A 40 8.60 6.56 -8.92
C PHE A 40 8.26 7.95 -9.42
N GLY A 41 9.20 8.89 -9.29
CA GLY A 41 9.01 10.30 -9.55
C GLY A 41 8.84 11.10 -8.26
N GLN A 42 9.11 12.39 -8.40
CA GLN A 42 9.06 13.38 -7.33
C GLN A 42 7.64 13.91 -7.12
N GLY A 43 7.34 14.33 -5.89
CA GLY A 43 6.21 15.19 -5.58
C GLY A 43 6.28 16.53 -6.31
N SER A 44 5.12 17.19 -6.43
CA SER A 44 5.05 18.56 -6.93
C SER A 44 5.78 19.50 -5.98
N SER A 45 6.48 20.51 -6.50
CA SER A 45 7.19 21.52 -5.70
C SER A 45 6.30 22.33 -4.73
N SER A 46 4.98 22.25 -4.88
CA SER A 46 3.98 22.86 -3.99
C SER A 46 3.44 21.91 -2.91
N GLN A 47 3.82 20.64 -2.93
CA GLN A 47 3.47 19.66 -1.90
C GLN A 47 4.47 19.75 -0.75
N PRO A 48 4.03 19.65 0.51
CA PRO A 48 4.95 19.52 1.63
C PRO A 48 5.56 18.11 1.66
N ILE A 49 6.76 17.99 2.22
CA ILE A 49 7.27 16.73 2.75
C ILE A 49 6.80 16.66 4.19
N HIS A 50 5.97 15.67 4.50
CA HIS A 50 5.24 15.61 5.77
C HIS A 50 6.05 14.99 6.90
N LEU A 51 6.75 13.89 6.62
CA LEU A 51 7.50 13.13 7.62
C LEU A 51 8.88 12.82 7.10
N ASP A 52 9.80 12.67 8.04
CA ASP A 52 11.22 12.41 7.85
C ASP A 52 11.74 11.60 9.05
N ASP A 53 12.83 10.86 8.85
CA ASP A 53 13.43 9.93 9.80
C ASP A 53 12.40 8.96 10.41
N LEU A 54 11.61 8.30 9.56
CA LEU A 54 10.66 7.29 10.02
C LEU A 54 11.39 6.09 10.63
N GLN A 55 10.97 5.70 11.84
CA GLN A 55 11.56 4.60 12.60
C GLN A 55 10.46 3.71 13.19
N CYS A 56 9.60 3.18 12.32
CA CYS A 56 8.51 2.30 12.74
C CYS A 56 9.02 1.07 13.50
N TYR A 57 8.23 0.63 14.48
CA TYR A 57 8.39 -0.68 15.14
C TYR A 57 7.80 -1.81 14.29
N GLY A 58 6.82 -1.51 13.43
CA GLY A 58 6.19 -2.42 12.46
C GLY A 58 4.72 -2.75 12.76
N ASP A 59 4.27 -2.51 13.99
CA ASP A 59 2.91 -2.79 14.46
C ASP A 59 1.99 -1.56 14.41
N GLU A 60 2.50 -0.40 14.03
CA GLU A 60 1.72 0.84 13.91
C GLU A 60 0.59 0.70 12.89
N SER A 61 -0.64 1.06 13.26
CA SER A 61 -1.77 0.99 12.33
C SER A 61 -1.75 2.06 11.23
N ASN A 62 -0.89 3.06 11.37
CA ASN A 62 -0.76 4.18 10.46
C ASN A 62 0.69 4.67 10.47
N ILE A 63 1.24 4.98 9.29
CA ILE A 63 2.60 5.49 9.13
C ILE A 63 2.86 6.78 9.93
N ALA A 64 1.83 7.60 10.15
CA ALA A 64 1.92 8.83 10.95
C ALA A 64 2.03 8.57 12.47
N TYR A 65 1.96 7.32 12.93
CA TYR A 65 2.18 6.95 14.33
C TYR A 65 3.56 6.37 14.59
N CYS A 66 4.35 6.14 13.54
CA CYS A 66 5.73 5.75 13.71
C CYS A 66 6.53 6.88 14.35
N PRO A 67 7.54 6.58 15.18
CA PRO A 67 8.52 7.58 15.59
C PRO A 67 9.11 8.30 14.36
N HIS A 68 9.18 9.62 14.43
CA HIS A 68 9.66 10.50 13.36
C HIS A 68 10.12 11.86 13.91
N SER A 69 10.88 12.63 13.14
CA SER A 69 11.43 13.93 13.56
C SER A 69 10.40 15.04 13.83
N GLY A 70 9.15 14.84 13.39
CA GLY A 70 8.03 15.75 13.60
C GLY A 70 7.39 16.15 12.26
N VAL A 71 6.10 16.47 12.26
CA VAL A 71 5.40 16.82 11.00
C VAL A 71 6.00 18.10 10.43
N GLY A 72 6.44 18.05 9.17
CA GLY A 72 7.08 19.16 8.45
C GLY A 72 8.50 19.52 8.94
N SER A 73 9.08 18.72 9.82
CA SER A 73 10.46 18.89 10.29
C SER A 73 11.37 17.93 9.51
N HIS A 74 11.98 18.43 8.45
CA HIS A 74 12.87 17.68 7.55
C HIS A 74 13.92 18.62 6.94
N ASP A 75 15.02 18.08 6.43
CA ASP A 75 15.99 18.80 5.58
C ASP A 75 16.03 18.30 4.13
N CYS A 76 15.14 17.37 3.80
CA CYS A 76 15.01 16.78 2.47
C CYS A 76 14.40 17.71 1.40
N GLY A 77 14.71 17.42 0.14
CA GLY A 77 13.98 17.87 -1.05
C GLY A 77 13.20 16.74 -1.73
N HIS A 78 12.35 17.05 -2.71
CA HIS A 78 11.54 16.02 -3.38
C HIS A 78 12.33 15.00 -4.20
N SER A 79 13.64 15.19 -4.40
CA SER A 79 14.52 14.13 -4.92
C SER A 79 14.67 12.96 -3.96
N GLU A 80 14.30 13.14 -2.70
CA GLU A 80 14.38 12.18 -1.59
C GLU A 80 12.98 11.66 -1.21
N ASP A 81 12.00 11.75 -2.11
CA ASP A 81 10.67 11.21 -1.82
C ASP A 81 10.70 9.67 -1.78
N ALA A 82 10.28 9.09 -0.66
CA ALA A 82 10.25 7.66 -0.43
C ALA A 82 9.17 6.94 -1.28
N GLY A 83 9.51 5.73 -1.73
CA GLY A 83 8.62 4.84 -2.48
C GLY A 83 8.50 3.45 -1.83
N VAL A 84 7.42 2.74 -2.17
CA VAL A 84 7.18 1.37 -1.71
C VAL A 84 6.62 0.49 -2.82
N VAL A 85 7.06 -0.76 -2.88
CA VAL A 85 6.42 -1.84 -3.64
C VAL A 85 5.79 -2.80 -2.64
N CYS A 86 4.47 -2.98 -2.72
CA CYS A 86 3.74 -3.90 -1.86
C CYS A 86 3.46 -5.22 -2.56
N LEU A 87 3.61 -6.33 -1.84
CA LEU A 87 3.07 -7.60 -2.30
C LEU A 87 1.54 -7.57 -2.27
N PRO A 88 0.86 -8.32 -3.15
CA PRO A 88 -0.59 -8.45 -3.05
C PRO A 88 -1.01 -8.97 -1.66
N PRO A 89 -2.25 -8.71 -1.23
CA PRO A 89 -2.76 -9.24 0.03
C PRO A 89 -2.58 -10.75 0.08
N ALA A 90 -2.34 -11.32 1.27
CA ALA A 90 -2.19 -12.77 1.43
C ALA A 90 -3.40 -13.56 0.91
N VAL A 91 -4.58 -12.92 0.94
CA VAL A 91 -5.81 -13.40 0.32
C VAL A 91 -6.43 -12.25 -0.46
N GLY A 92 -6.60 -12.43 -1.78
CA GLY A 92 -7.25 -11.45 -2.65
C GLY A 92 -8.36 -12.09 -3.49
N VAL A 93 -9.33 -11.28 -3.92
CA VAL A 93 -10.41 -11.72 -4.82
C VAL A 93 -10.50 -10.72 -5.98
N ARG A 94 -10.67 -11.22 -7.21
CA ARG A 94 -10.91 -10.38 -8.39
C ARG A 94 -11.86 -11.05 -9.38
N LEU A 95 -12.44 -10.26 -10.27
CA LEU A 95 -13.24 -10.70 -11.41
C LEU A 95 -12.44 -10.55 -12.72
N VAL A 96 -12.37 -11.59 -13.54
CA VAL A 96 -11.60 -11.61 -14.80
C VAL A 96 -12.45 -12.04 -15.98
N GLY A 97 -12.27 -11.38 -17.13
CA GLY A 97 -12.89 -11.76 -18.40
C GLY A 97 -14.34 -11.31 -18.57
N GLY A 98 -14.84 -10.46 -17.68
CA GLY A 98 -16.13 -9.78 -17.85
C GLY A 98 -16.07 -8.58 -18.78
N SER A 99 -17.23 -8.09 -19.21
CA SER A 99 -17.38 -6.88 -20.04
C SER A 99 -17.36 -5.60 -19.21
N SER A 100 -17.43 -5.72 -17.87
CA SER A 100 -17.34 -4.62 -16.93
C SER A 100 -16.57 -5.04 -15.66
N PRO A 101 -16.13 -4.10 -14.81
CA PRO A 101 -15.50 -4.42 -13.53
C PRO A 101 -16.43 -5.14 -12.53
N LEU A 102 -17.73 -5.23 -12.81
CA LEU A 102 -18.75 -5.81 -11.93
C LEU A 102 -19.12 -7.25 -12.30
N GLU A 103 -18.44 -7.86 -13.26
CA GLU A 103 -18.69 -9.24 -13.69
C GLU A 103 -17.40 -9.95 -14.11
N GLY A 104 -17.40 -11.28 -14.05
CA GLY A 104 -16.29 -12.09 -14.53
C GLY A 104 -16.14 -13.40 -13.76
N ARG A 105 -15.12 -14.18 -14.15
CA ARG A 105 -14.68 -15.35 -13.39
C ARG A 105 -14.07 -14.90 -12.08
N VAL A 106 -14.47 -15.54 -10.98
CA VAL A 106 -13.87 -15.34 -9.66
C VAL A 106 -12.50 -16.00 -9.62
N GLU A 107 -11.48 -15.19 -9.37
CA GLU A 107 -10.13 -15.66 -9.08
C GLU A 107 -9.74 -15.28 -7.66
N VAL A 108 -9.04 -16.18 -6.99
CA VAL A 108 -8.52 -15.98 -5.63
C VAL A 108 -7.01 -15.95 -5.66
N PHE A 109 -6.41 -15.01 -4.93
CA PHE A 109 -4.97 -14.94 -4.73
C PHE A 109 -4.63 -15.63 -3.42
N LEU A 110 -3.90 -16.74 -3.51
CA LEU A 110 -3.43 -17.52 -2.36
C LEU A 110 -2.00 -18.00 -2.63
N ASN A 111 -1.14 -18.01 -1.61
CA ASN A 111 0.26 -18.48 -1.72
C ASN A 111 1.03 -17.85 -2.89
N ASN A 112 0.85 -16.54 -3.07
CA ASN A 112 1.51 -15.77 -4.12
C ASN A 112 1.10 -16.14 -5.56
N GLN A 113 -0.07 -16.76 -5.76
CA GLN A 113 -0.56 -17.19 -7.06
C GLN A 113 -2.07 -16.94 -7.21
N TRP A 114 -2.49 -16.60 -8.44
CA TRP A 114 -3.90 -16.54 -8.81
C TRP A 114 -4.40 -17.92 -9.22
N GLY A 115 -5.51 -18.34 -8.64
CA GLY A 115 -6.23 -19.57 -8.97
C GLY A 115 -7.71 -19.33 -9.22
N THR A 116 -8.38 -20.35 -9.76
CA THR A 116 -9.82 -20.35 -10.02
C THR A 116 -10.58 -21.05 -8.89
N VAL A 117 -11.86 -20.70 -8.72
CA VAL A 117 -12.78 -21.37 -7.78
C VAL A 117 -13.56 -22.48 -8.51
N CYS A 118 -13.73 -23.63 -7.86
CA CYS A 118 -14.54 -24.75 -8.38
C CYS A 118 -16.04 -24.47 -8.24
N ASP A 119 -16.83 -24.86 -9.23
CA ASP A 119 -18.26 -24.56 -9.33
C ASP A 119 -19.19 -25.63 -8.74
N ASP A 120 -18.67 -26.80 -8.35
CA ASP A 120 -19.43 -27.96 -7.85
C ASP A 120 -20.43 -27.65 -6.71
N SER A 121 -20.22 -26.55 -5.97
CA SER A 121 -21.16 -26.06 -4.94
C SER A 121 -21.29 -24.55 -4.93
N TRP A 122 -20.99 -23.89 -6.06
CA TRP A 122 -21.05 -22.44 -6.18
C TRP A 122 -22.48 -21.95 -6.38
N GLY A 123 -23.01 -21.21 -5.41
CA GLY A 123 -24.37 -20.67 -5.41
C GLY A 123 -24.45 -19.15 -5.31
N SER A 124 -25.68 -18.62 -5.27
CA SER A 124 -25.92 -17.18 -5.11
C SER A 124 -25.39 -16.64 -3.78
N THR A 125 -25.43 -17.43 -2.71
CA THR A 125 -24.87 -17.04 -1.41
C THR A 125 -23.35 -16.83 -1.45
N ASP A 126 -22.63 -17.63 -2.24
CA ASP A 126 -21.18 -17.46 -2.41
C ASP A 126 -20.88 -16.24 -3.28
N ALA A 127 -21.65 -16.04 -4.35
CA ALA A 127 -21.57 -14.85 -5.19
C ALA A 127 -21.86 -13.56 -4.40
N ASP A 128 -22.84 -13.59 -3.49
CA ASP A 128 -23.16 -12.46 -2.61
C ASP A 128 -21.98 -12.08 -1.70
N VAL A 129 -21.11 -13.03 -1.33
CA VAL A 129 -19.90 -12.72 -0.55
C VAL A 129 -18.86 -12.01 -1.40
N VAL A 130 -18.70 -12.40 -2.67
CA VAL A 130 -17.76 -11.76 -3.60
C VAL A 130 -18.19 -10.33 -3.96
N CYS A 131 -19.50 -10.08 -4.04
CA CYS A 131 -20.05 -8.81 -4.49
C CYS A 131 -20.36 -7.79 -3.37
N ARG A 132 -19.91 -8.03 -2.14
CA ARG A 132 -20.15 -7.16 -0.96
C ARG A 132 -19.21 -5.97 -0.86
#